data_AF-A0A3B3ZEE2-F1
#
_entry.id   AF-A0A3B3ZEE2-F1
#
_cell.length_a   1.000
_cell.length_b   1.000
_cell.length_c   1.000
_cell.angle_alpha   90.00
_cell.angle_beta   90.00
_cell.angle_gamma   90.00
#
_symmetry.space_group_name_H-M   'P 1'
#
loop_
_entity.id
_entity.type
_entity.pdbx_description
1 polymer ?
#
loop_
_entity_poly.entity_id
_entity_poly.type
_entity_poly.pdbx_seq_one_letter_code
_entity_poly.pdbx_strand_id
1 'polypeptide(L)'
;MIPEAARCLRAAGGGWTRAGLLAEARPLTGQGRARGHLSPRRHFSLHRSLAARAPPTKVPREKVHIPGLERITYADRMHYVPGLAAPQSPRWERDYKDPHRYRSPPRCDMRMRRDQPCYVIHQRTNVLEGVPQALWLTKTKLIDALPPRLLSLAQGLANQIPDQDERVKNAIKHARFWDTTEPKPVQERYSKVLLQNLLHLCAGLLPSHPALGRRILAEQHSLAATWKRGDDLFQIRGLNGLLVTSMDPLPPQCEPQDVEGTRELILDSFYPVSPTIDLQQVDVYHLLKNCTGFREGFPFPHAHTLFFHDQKSSRCSLRPEQFRAKMVMFAFGNALARAHLQYGVSTCTRHMMTPLPWMCSELMHIHLQIEFKFIGPEPTQQRNRGRLIHSRVGVIQPGEG
;
A
#
# COMPACT_ATOMS: atom_id res chain seq x y z
N MET A 1 -39.72 -11.44 34.43
CA MET A 1 -40.63 -10.28 34.46
C MET A 1 -39.87 -9.06 33.95
N ILE A 2 -40.20 -8.66 32.73
CA ILE A 2 -40.03 -7.33 32.08
C ILE A 2 -41.01 -6.36 32.80
N PRO A 3 -40.84 -5.01 32.92
CA PRO A 3 -40.62 -4.02 31.85
C PRO A 3 -39.64 -2.85 32.17
N GLU A 4 -39.02 -2.13 31.23
CA GLU A 4 -39.49 -1.42 30.01
C GLU A 4 -40.16 -0.06 30.30
N ALA A 5 -39.50 1.04 29.91
CA ALA A 5 -40.02 2.35 29.48
C ALA A 5 -38.82 3.34 29.44
N ALA A 6 -38.21 3.77 28.33
CA ALA A 6 -38.66 4.23 27.01
C ALA A 6 -39.37 5.60 26.99
N ARG A 7 -38.93 6.43 26.03
CA ARG A 7 -39.42 7.76 25.55
C ARG A 7 -38.88 8.98 26.32
N CYS A 8 -38.31 10.00 25.67
CA CYS A 8 -38.78 10.63 24.42
C CYS A 8 -37.73 10.87 23.33
N LEU A 9 -38.27 10.90 22.11
CA LEU A 9 -37.67 11.00 20.79
C LEU A 9 -37.48 12.46 20.32
N ARG A 10 -36.56 12.62 19.34
CA ARG A 10 -36.67 13.43 18.11
C ARG A 10 -37.03 14.93 18.20
N ALA A 11 -36.07 15.76 17.83
CA ALA A 11 -36.16 16.84 16.82
C ALA A 11 -34.76 17.52 16.75
N ALA A 12 -34.15 17.90 15.65
CA ALA A 12 -34.51 17.89 14.24
C ALA A 12 -33.20 17.79 13.43
N GLY A 13 -33.26 17.09 12.31
CA GLY A 13 -32.22 17.13 11.28
C GLY A 13 -32.39 18.36 10.39
N GLY A 14 -31.28 18.77 9.80
CA GLY A 14 -31.20 19.75 8.71
C GLY A 14 -29.71 19.97 8.42
N GLY A 15 -29.11 19.17 7.54
CA GLY A 15 -29.10 19.51 6.12
C GLY A 15 -27.85 20.33 5.80
N TRP A 16 -26.68 19.68 5.73
CA TRP A 16 -25.48 20.32 5.19
C TRP A 16 -25.55 20.26 3.66
N THR A 17 -26.12 21.30 3.06
CA THR A 17 -25.98 21.54 1.63
C THR A 17 -24.70 22.32 1.33
N ARG A 18 -24.08 21.88 0.25
CA ARG A 18 -22.88 22.40 -0.39
C ARG A 18 -23.30 23.57 -1.30
N ALA A 19 -23.31 24.80 -0.81
CA ALA A 19 -23.30 26.03 -1.62
C ALA A 19 -23.07 27.24 -0.72
N GLY A 20 -22.08 28.08 -1.03
CA GLY A 20 -21.80 29.30 -0.26
C GLY A 20 -20.36 29.79 -0.35
N LEU A 21 -19.76 29.66 -1.54
CA LEU A 21 -18.66 30.54 -1.94
C LEU A 21 -19.28 31.89 -2.32
N LEU A 22 -18.64 32.98 -1.89
CA LEU A 22 -18.85 34.39 -2.30
C LEU A 22 -19.92 35.20 -1.54
N ALA A 23 -19.47 35.88 -0.48
CA ALA A 23 -19.91 37.20 0.05
C ALA A 23 -19.27 37.31 1.45
N GLU A 24 -18.58 38.35 1.90
CA GLU A 24 -18.52 39.77 1.55
C GLU A 24 -17.07 40.25 1.77
N ALA A 25 -16.49 40.93 0.79
CA ALA A 25 -15.35 41.82 1.03
C ALA A 25 -15.92 43.24 1.04
N ARG A 26 -16.01 43.86 2.22
CA ARG A 26 -16.32 45.29 2.33
C ARG A 26 -15.09 46.11 1.92
N PRO A 27 -15.22 47.11 1.04
CA PRO A 27 -14.14 48.02 0.72
C PRO A 27 -14.06 49.10 1.80
N LEU A 28 -12.90 49.22 2.46
CA LEU A 28 -12.58 50.42 3.23
C LEU A 28 -11.96 51.45 2.28
N THR A 29 -12.64 52.58 2.18
CA THR A 29 -12.28 53.79 1.45
C THR A 29 -10.97 54.40 1.96
N GLY A 30 -10.26 55.05 1.04
CA GLY A 30 -8.89 55.53 1.22
C GLY A 30 -8.74 56.95 1.78
N GLN A 31 -7.49 57.30 2.10
CA GLN A 31 -6.77 58.50 1.66
C GLN A 31 -5.40 58.55 2.38
N GLY A 32 -4.35 58.96 1.65
CA GLY A 32 -3.06 59.36 2.24
C GLY A 32 -1.83 58.90 1.46
N ARG A 33 -1.35 59.76 0.55
CA ARG A 33 -0.13 59.60 -0.27
C ARG A 33 1.16 59.41 0.56
N ALA A 34 2.02 58.49 0.13
CA ALA A 34 3.48 58.70 0.07
C ALA A 34 4.10 57.81 -1.02
N ARG A 35 4.85 58.43 -1.93
CA ARG A 35 5.59 57.80 -3.02
C ARG A 35 6.75 56.97 -2.47
N GLY A 36 6.89 55.75 -2.96
CA GLY A 36 8.08 54.92 -2.83
C GLY A 36 7.97 53.70 -3.73
N HIS A 37 8.74 53.67 -4.82
CA HIS A 37 8.84 52.53 -5.72
C HIS A 37 9.38 51.31 -4.98
N LEU A 38 8.51 50.39 -4.59
CA LEU A 38 8.86 49.01 -4.26
C LEU A 38 7.78 48.12 -4.87
N SER A 39 8.17 47.30 -5.85
CA SER A 39 7.33 46.27 -6.45
C SER A 39 6.63 45.46 -5.36
N PRO A 40 5.31 45.27 -5.41
CA PRO A 40 4.63 44.42 -4.45
C PRO A 40 4.96 42.97 -4.81
N ARG A 41 5.99 42.42 -4.19
CA ARG A 41 6.17 40.96 -4.12
C ARG A 41 4.94 40.40 -3.42
N ARG A 42 3.99 39.89 -4.21
CA ARG A 42 2.84 39.14 -3.70
C ARG A 42 3.38 37.87 -3.05
N HIS A 43 3.60 37.90 -1.75
CA HIS A 43 3.90 36.72 -0.95
C HIS A 43 2.60 35.90 -0.83
N PHE A 44 2.38 34.98 -1.77
CA PHE A 44 1.31 33.97 -1.72
C PHE A 44 1.62 32.81 -0.75
N SER A 45 2.34 33.07 0.34
CA SER A 45 2.53 32.09 1.41
C SER A 45 1.33 32.18 2.36
N LEU A 46 0.21 31.57 1.98
CA LEU A 46 -0.90 31.33 2.90
C LEU A 46 -0.47 30.27 3.91
N HIS A 47 0.08 30.70 5.05
CA HIS A 47 0.25 29.81 6.20
C HIS A 47 -1.14 29.38 6.69
N ARG A 48 -1.40 28.08 6.68
CA ARG A 48 -2.64 27.47 7.20
C ARG A 48 -2.64 27.48 8.73
N SER A 49 -2.45 28.64 9.35
CA SER A 49 -2.62 28.85 10.78
C SER A 49 -3.94 29.60 11.00
N LEU A 50 -5.04 28.85 11.06
CA LEU A 50 -6.24 29.35 11.73
C LEU A 50 -5.86 29.47 13.21
N ALA A 51 -5.45 30.66 13.63
CA ALA A 51 -4.91 30.96 14.96
C ALA A 51 -5.79 30.46 16.12
N ALA A 52 -7.09 30.23 15.88
CA ALA A 52 -8.02 29.65 16.84
C ALA A 52 -7.73 28.18 17.24
N ARG A 53 -6.96 27.41 16.46
CA ARG A 53 -6.61 26.00 16.79
C ARG A 53 -5.21 25.86 17.38
N ALA A 54 -4.37 26.87 17.28
CA ALA A 54 -3.11 26.89 18.00
C ALA A 54 -3.41 27.20 19.47
N PRO A 55 -2.75 26.53 20.44
CA PRO A 55 -2.87 26.93 21.83
C PRO A 55 -2.53 28.43 21.92
N PRO A 56 -3.34 29.24 22.63
CA PRO A 56 -3.12 30.67 22.68
C PRO A 56 -1.69 30.93 23.18
N THR A 57 -0.97 31.78 22.46
CA THR A 57 0.31 32.30 22.94
C THR A 57 0.07 32.89 24.32
N LYS A 58 0.65 32.26 25.34
CA LYS A 58 0.62 32.80 26.70
C LYS A 58 1.38 34.11 26.66
N VAL A 59 0.68 35.25 26.61
CA VAL A 59 1.30 36.56 26.70
C VAL A 59 2.03 36.59 28.05
N PRO A 60 3.37 36.64 28.06
CA PRO A 60 4.09 36.70 29.32
C PRO A 60 3.74 38.04 29.96
N ARG A 61 3.07 38.01 31.12
CA ARG A 61 2.99 39.19 31.96
C ARG A 61 4.41 39.66 32.25
N GLU A 62 4.67 40.96 32.19
CA GLU A 62 5.95 41.55 32.53
C GLU A 62 6.31 41.13 33.97
N LYS A 63 7.39 40.35 34.12
CA LYS A 63 7.86 39.84 35.41
C LYS A 63 9.11 40.62 35.77
N VAL A 64 8.99 41.58 36.69
CA VAL A 64 10.15 42.26 37.25
C VAL A 64 10.93 41.24 38.11
N HIS A 65 12.13 40.87 37.66
CA HIS A 65 13.03 40.02 38.44
C HIS A 65 13.96 40.93 39.26
N ILE A 66 13.76 40.94 40.57
CA ILE A 66 14.66 41.63 41.50
C ILE A 66 15.64 40.57 42.03
N PRO A 67 16.94 40.66 41.70
CA PRO A 67 17.93 39.71 42.18
C PRO A 67 17.98 39.73 43.71
N GLY A 68 17.97 38.56 44.35
CA GLY A 68 18.00 38.41 45.81
C GLY A 68 16.65 38.48 46.53
N LEU A 69 15.55 38.80 45.83
CA LEU A 69 14.21 38.79 46.42
C LEU A 69 13.44 37.52 46.02
N GLU A 70 13.11 36.69 47.01
CA GLU A 70 12.26 35.52 46.79
C GLU A 70 10.82 35.92 46.45
N ARG A 71 10.24 35.25 45.45
CA ARG A 71 8.87 35.53 45.02
C ARG A 71 7.89 34.76 45.90
N ILE A 72 6.96 35.46 46.54
CA ILE A 72 5.85 34.84 47.28
C ILE A 72 4.90 34.18 46.27
N THR A 73 4.78 32.86 46.34
CA THR A 73 3.94 32.05 45.43
C THR A 73 2.95 31.19 46.22
N TYR A 74 1.99 30.59 45.53
CA TYR A 74 1.04 29.65 46.16
C TYR A 74 1.55 28.19 46.22
N ALA A 75 2.85 27.94 46.01
CA ALA A 75 3.43 26.59 45.91
C ALA A 75 3.02 25.68 47.08
N ASP A 76 3.18 26.17 48.32
CA ASP A 76 2.95 25.37 49.54
C ASP A 76 1.47 25.06 49.80
N ARG A 77 0.55 25.79 49.14
CA ARG A 77 -0.89 25.59 49.31
C ARG A 77 -1.44 24.45 48.47
N MET A 78 -0.68 23.91 47.51
CA MET A 78 -1.07 22.81 46.60
C MET A 78 -2.32 23.07 45.72
N HIS A 79 -2.84 24.30 45.72
CA HIS A 79 -3.95 24.75 44.87
C HIS A 79 -3.73 26.19 44.42
N TYR A 80 -4.35 26.56 43.30
CA TYR A 80 -4.25 27.91 42.74
C TYR A 80 -4.92 28.95 43.65
N VAL A 81 -4.22 30.05 43.93
CA VAL A 81 -4.72 31.18 44.73
C VAL A 81 -4.63 32.47 43.92
N PRO A 82 -5.79 33.09 43.57
CA PRO A 82 -5.79 34.42 42.97
C PRO A 82 -5.06 35.43 43.86
N GLY A 83 -4.20 36.26 43.28
CA GLY A 83 -3.44 37.30 43.99
C GLY A 83 -2.02 36.92 44.41
N LEU A 84 -1.67 35.63 44.41
CA LEU A 84 -0.28 35.17 44.58
C LEU A 84 0.39 34.91 43.23
N ALA A 85 1.72 35.01 43.18
CA ALA A 85 2.46 34.71 41.97
C ALA A 85 2.43 33.20 41.67
N ALA A 86 2.38 32.84 40.38
CA ALA A 86 2.48 31.43 39.96
C ALA A 86 3.90 30.88 40.21
N PRO A 87 4.04 29.70 40.86
CA PRO A 87 5.33 29.06 41.08
C PRO A 87 5.94 28.56 39.78
N GLN A 88 7.27 28.47 39.73
CA GLN A 88 8.00 27.79 38.66
C GLN A 88 8.35 26.39 39.15
N SER A 89 7.60 25.39 38.70
CA SER A 89 7.95 24.00 38.99
C SER A 89 9.07 23.52 38.04
N PRO A 90 10.02 22.71 38.53
CA PRO A 90 10.95 22.02 37.65
C PRO A 90 10.16 21.08 36.72
N ARG A 91 10.80 20.68 35.62
CA ARG A 91 10.22 19.67 34.73
C ARG A 91 10.12 18.34 35.49
N TRP A 92 8.90 17.98 35.85
CA TRP A 92 8.61 16.70 36.49
C TRP A 92 8.69 15.56 35.46
N GLU A 93 9.47 14.53 35.79
CA GLU A 93 9.57 13.30 35.02
C GLU A 93 9.34 12.11 35.94
N ARG A 94 8.73 11.06 35.41
CA ARG A 94 8.48 9.83 36.15
C ARG A 94 9.77 9.02 36.21
N ASP A 95 10.10 8.53 37.39
CA ASP A 95 11.26 7.70 37.70
C ASP A 95 11.11 6.24 37.25
N TYR A 96 9.87 5.74 37.14
CA TYR A 96 9.57 4.40 36.63
C TYR A 96 8.93 4.40 35.24
N LYS A 97 9.05 3.27 34.54
CA LYS A 97 8.46 3.08 33.19
C LYS A 97 7.02 2.57 33.32
N ASP A 98 6.08 3.33 32.80
CA ASP A 98 4.66 2.95 32.67
C ASP A 98 4.32 2.81 31.18
N PRO A 99 3.94 1.62 30.68
CA PRO A 99 3.58 1.41 29.28
C PRO A 99 2.43 2.31 28.79
N HIS A 100 1.46 2.62 29.63
CA HIS A 100 0.30 3.46 29.25
C HIS A 100 0.63 4.95 29.20
N ARG A 101 1.73 5.36 29.83
CA ARG A 101 2.18 6.76 29.93
C ARG A 101 3.59 6.96 29.38
N TYR A 102 4.05 6.05 28.53
CA TYR A 102 5.36 6.12 27.91
C TYR A 102 5.42 7.28 26.92
N ARG A 103 6.45 8.12 27.05
CA ARG A 103 6.79 9.16 26.08
C ARG A 103 8.01 8.70 25.30
N SER A 104 7.85 8.54 23.99
CA SER A 104 8.97 8.20 23.12
C SER A 104 10.01 9.33 23.11
N PRO A 105 11.31 8.99 22.98
CA PRO A 105 12.33 9.99 22.82
C PRO A 105 12.11 10.79 21.52
N PRO A 106 12.63 12.03 21.45
CA PRO A 106 12.68 12.79 20.21
C PRO A 106 13.27 11.96 19.06
N ARG A 107 12.87 12.26 17.81
CA ARG A 107 13.35 11.52 16.63
C ARG A 107 14.88 11.53 16.52
N CYS A 108 15.54 12.62 16.91
CA CYS A 108 17.01 12.72 16.95
C CYS A 108 17.70 11.72 17.85
N ASP A 109 17.05 11.33 18.94
CA ASP A 109 17.66 10.48 19.96
C ASP A 109 17.27 9.00 19.76
N MET A 110 16.53 8.69 18.69
CA MET A 110 16.16 7.32 18.35
C MET A 110 17.38 6.55 17.83
N ARG A 111 17.68 5.39 18.44
CA ARG A 111 18.84 4.53 18.12
C ARG A 111 18.99 4.16 16.64
N MET A 112 17.89 4.07 15.91
CA MET A 112 17.86 3.65 14.50
C MET A 112 17.78 4.84 13.54
N ARG A 113 17.94 6.06 14.03
CA ARG A 113 18.00 7.25 13.18
C ARG A 113 19.25 7.18 12.30
N ARG A 114 19.06 7.56 11.04
CA ARG A 114 20.10 7.73 10.03
C ARG A 114 19.94 9.11 9.40
N ASP A 115 21.04 9.64 8.87
CA ASP A 115 21.03 10.93 8.19
C ASP A 115 20.51 10.80 6.75
N GLN A 116 20.83 9.68 6.09
CA GLN A 116 20.26 9.35 4.80
C GLN A 116 18.80 8.87 4.98
N PRO A 117 17.82 9.43 4.26
CA PRO A 117 16.45 8.95 4.31
C PRO A 117 16.31 7.61 3.57
N CYS A 118 15.36 6.79 4.01
CA CYS A 118 14.96 5.57 3.33
C CYS A 118 13.53 5.72 2.80
N TYR A 119 13.32 5.36 1.54
CA TYR A 119 12.00 5.33 0.92
C TYR A 119 11.36 3.96 1.11
N VAL A 120 10.27 3.91 1.87
CA VAL A 120 9.56 2.68 2.23
C VAL A 120 8.32 2.49 1.36
N ILE A 121 8.22 1.31 0.77
CA ILE A 121 7.07 0.84 0.00
C ILE A 121 6.33 -0.18 0.85
N HIS A 122 5.08 0.11 1.16
CA HIS A 122 4.22 -0.75 1.96
C HIS A 122 2.86 -0.99 1.30
N GLN A 123 2.04 -1.86 1.89
CA GLN A 123 0.75 -2.26 1.31
C GLN A 123 -0.20 -1.07 1.05
N ARG A 124 -0.08 0.03 1.79
CA ARG A 124 -0.90 1.24 1.63
C ARG A 124 -0.26 2.32 0.75
N THR A 125 0.88 2.04 0.13
CA THR A 125 1.57 2.99 -0.74
C THR A 125 0.88 2.98 -2.10
N ASN A 126 0.51 4.16 -2.59
CA ASN A 126 -0.18 4.33 -3.86
C ASN A 126 0.79 5.04 -4.81
N VAL A 127 1.44 4.27 -5.67
CA VAL A 127 2.41 4.77 -6.65
C VAL A 127 1.68 5.69 -7.66
N LEU A 128 2.21 6.88 -7.97
CA LEU A 128 1.51 7.85 -8.80
C LEU A 128 1.39 7.38 -10.25
N GLU A 129 2.53 7.11 -10.89
CA GLU A 129 2.62 6.70 -12.31
C GLU A 129 2.22 5.22 -12.51
N GLY A 130 2.11 4.44 -11.42
CA GLY A 130 1.79 3.02 -11.49
C GLY A 130 2.97 2.18 -12.00
N VAL A 131 2.75 1.41 -13.06
CA VAL A 131 3.70 0.37 -13.52
C VAL A 131 5.05 0.95 -13.95
N PRO A 132 5.14 2.04 -14.74
CA PRO A 132 6.43 2.63 -15.14
C PRO A 132 7.33 3.00 -13.95
N GLN A 133 6.77 3.60 -12.90
CA GLN A 133 7.53 3.94 -11.69
C GLN A 133 8.01 2.67 -10.97
N ALA A 134 7.20 1.60 -10.90
CA ALA A 134 7.65 0.33 -10.34
C ALA A 134 8.80 -0.28 -11.15
N LEU A 135 8.68 -0.35 -12.48
CA LEU A 135 9.72 -0.88 -13.38
C LEU A 135 11.04 -0.13 -13.24
N TRP A 136 10.99 1.20 -13.08
CA TRP A 136 12.16 2.03 -12.86
C TRP A 136 12.84 1.74 -11.52
N LEU A 137 12.05 1.60 -10.44
CA LEU A 137 12.53 1.31 -9.09
C LEU A 137 13.18 -0.08 -8.99
N THR A 138 12.63 -1.07 -9.68
CA THR A 138 13.10 -2.47 -9.68
C THR A 138 14.13 -2.75 -10.78
N LYS A 139 14.34 -1.83 -11.73
CA LYS A 139 15.16 -2.04 -12.93
C LYS A 139 14.73 -3.29 -13.71
N THR A 140 13.44 -3.39 -14.03
CA THR A 140 12.87 -4.55 -14.73
C THR A 140 12.21 -4.16 -16.05
N LYS A 141 12.23 -5.07 -17.03
CA LYS A 141 11.54 -4.93 -18.32
C LYS A 141 10.12 -5.48 -18.20
N LEU A 142 9.14 -4.77 -18.77
CA LEU A 142 7.79 -5.28 -18.94
C LEU A 142 7.68 -6.15 -20.20
N ILE A 143 7.00 -7.27 -20.07
CA ILE A 143 6.59 -8.13 -21.19
C ILE A 143 5.08 -8.25 -21.09
N ASP A 144 4.37 -7.84 -22.14
CA ASP A 144 2.89 -7.76 -22.12
C ASP A 144 2.21 -9.13 -22.11
N ALA A 145 2.90 -10.17 -22.59
CA ALA A 145 2.36 -11.51 -22.73
C ALA A 145 2.88 -12.49 -21.68
N LEU A 146 2.08 -13.53 -21.41
CA LEU A 146 2.51 -14.66 -20.60
C LEU A 146 3.60 -15.47 -21.34
N PRO A 147 4.61 -15.99 -20.64
CA PRO A 147 5.60 -16.89 -21.21
C PRO A 147 4.95 -18.07 -21.97
N PRO A 148 5.40 -18.40 -23.19
CA PRO A 148 4.82 -19.47 -24.01
C PRO A 148 4.76 -20.83 -23.28
N ARG A 149 5.79 -21.14 -22.48
CA ARG A 149 5.86 -22.36 -21.66
C ARG A 149 4.69 -22.51 -20.69
N LEU A 150 4.15 -21.41 -20.17
CA LEU A 150 3.01 -21.45 -19.26
C LEU A 150 1.69 -21.62 -20.02
N LEU A 151 1.59 -21.02 -21.21
CA LEU A 151 0.44 -21.21 -22.09
C LEU A 151 0.35 -22.66 -22.56
N SER A 152 1.47 -23.28 -22.93
CA SER A 152 1.50 -24.71 -23.30
C SER A 152 1.11 -25.63 -22.14
N LEU A 153 1.51 -25.28 -20.90
CA LEU A 153 1.08 -26.03 -19.72
C LEU A 153 -0.42 -25.90 -19.48
N ALA A 154 -1.00 -24.71 -19.65
CA ALA A 154 -2.44 -24.50 -19.48
C ALA A 154 -3.29 -25.20 -20.55
N GLN A 155 -2.77 -25.34 -21.77
CA GLN A 155 -3.46 -25.99 -22.88
C GLN A 155 -3.38 -27.53 -22.86
N GLY A 156 -2.44 -28.10 -22.09
CA GLY A 156 -2.26 -29.55 -22.01
C GLY A 156 -3.49 -30.26 -21.43
N LEU A 157 -3.98 -31.28 -22.15
CA LEU A 157 -5.17 -32.06 -21.75
C LEU A 157 -5.04 -32.71 -20.36
N ALA A 158 -3.83 -33.16 -20.00
CA ALA A 158 -3.54 -33.76 -18.69
C ALA A 158 -3.67 -32.76 -17.51
N ASN A 159 -3.64 -31.45 -17.81
CA ASN A 159 -3.69 -30.38 -16.82
C ASN A 159 -5.10 -29.79 -16.69
N GLN A 160 -6.06 -30.26 -17.51
CA GLN A 160 -7.44 -29.80 -17.45
C GLN A 160 -8.16 -30.49 -16.29
N ILE A 161 -8.97 -29.71 -15.57
CA ILE A 161 -9.80 -30.22 -14.50
C ILE A 161 -11.06 -30.84 -15.13
N PRO A 162 -11.52 -32.04 -14.71
CA PRO A 162 -12.77 -32.60 -15.21
C PRO A 162 -13.94 -31.66 -14.89
N ASP A 163 -14.77 -31.38 -15.90
CA ASP A 163 -15.89 -30.42 -15.82
C ASP A 163 -15.47 -29.04 -15.29
N GLN A 164 -14.28 -28.56 -15.71
CA GLN A 164 -13.68 -27.33 -15.22
C GLN A 164 -14.66 -26.15 -15.19
N ASP A 165 -15.40 -25.92 -16.29
CA ASP A 165 -16.31 -24.79 -16.42
C ASP A 165 -17.45 -24.84 -15.41
N GLU A 166 -18.06 -26.02 -15.20
CA GLU A 166 -19.15 -26.18 -14.24
C GLU A 166 -18.64 -26.06 -12.80
N ARG A 167 -17.46 -26.60 -12.48
CA ARG A 167 -16.84 -26.44 -11.16
C ARG A 167 -16.52 -24.98 -10.85
N VAL A 168 -16.01 -24.24 -11.84
CA VAL A 168 -15.74 -22.80 -11.69
C VAL A 168 -17.04 -22.02 -11.50
N LYS A 169 -18.08 -22.29 -12.30
CA LYS A 169 -19.41 -21.68 -12.11
C LYS A 169 -19.97 -21.96 -10.72
N ASN A 170 -19.84 -23.19 -10.22
CA ASN A 170 -20.31 -23.57 -8.89
C ASN A 170 -19.51 -22.87 -7.77
N ALA A 171 -18.18 -22.72 -7.93
CA ALA A 171 -17.36 -21.95 -7.01
C ALA A 171 -17.77 -20.46 -6.96
N ILE A 172 -18.13 -19.88 -8.11
CA ILE A 172 -18.64 -18.50 -8.19
C ILE A 172 -20.01 -18.38 -7.52
N LYS A 173 -20.93 -19.32 -7.80
CA LYS A 173 -22.26 -19.36 -7.17
C LYS A 173 -22.15 -19.49 -5.65
N HIS A 174 -21.29 -20.39 -5.19
CA HIS A 174 -21.01 -20.57 -3.77
C HIS A 174 -20.55 -19.26 -3.12
N ALA A 175 -19.48 -18.65 -3.64
CA ALA A 175 -18.91 -17.44 -3.07
C ALA A 175 -19.87 -16.25 -3.05
N ARG A 176 -20.77 -16.13 -4.03
CA ARG A 176 -21.69 -14.98 -4.17
C ARG A 176 -23.06 -15.17 -3.55
N PHE A 177 -23.57 -16.40 -3.46
CA PHE A 177 -24.96 -16.65 -3.07
C PHE A 177 -25.11 -17.60 -1.90
N TRP A 178 -24.25 -18.62 -1.77
CA TRP A 178 -24.46 -19.70 -0.80
C TRP A 178 -23.54 -19.63 0.43
N ASP A 179 -22.47 -18.83 0.40
CA ASP A 179 -21.56 -18.64 1.55
C ASP A 179 -22.23 -17.92 2.73
N THR A 180 -23.18 -17.03 2.44
CA THR A 180 -23.80 -16.14 3.44
C THR A 180 -25.31 -16.23 3.44
N THR A 181 -25.91 -16.01 4.60
CA THR A 181 -27.35 -15.78 4.74
C THR A 181 -27.77 -14.41 4.20
N GLU A 182 -26.83 -13.47 4.09
CA GLU A 182 -27.06 -12.18 3.46
C GLU A 182 -27.35 -12.34 1.96
N PRO A 183 -28.34 -11.62 1.41
CA PRO A 183 -28.73 -11.76 0.00
C PRO A 183 -27.63 -11.29 -0.97
N LYS A 184 -26.72 -10.42 -0.50
CA LYS A 184 -25.58 -9.93 -1.28
C LYS A 184 -24.34 -9.77 -0.39
N PRO A 185 -23.39 -10.71 -0.43
CA PRO A 185 -22.18 -10.61 0.38
C PRO A 185 -21.32 -9.43 -0.05
N VAL A 186 -20.60 -8.88 0.91
CA VAL A 186 -19.63 -7.78 0.71
C VAL A 186 -18.45 -8.27 -0.15
N GLN A 187 -17.87 -7.36 -0.95
CA GLN A 187 -16.79 -7.70 -1.88
C GLN A 187 -15.58 -8.35 -1.23
N GLU A 188 -15.15 -7.83 -0.08
CA GLU A 188 -14.01 -8.36 0.66
C GLU A 188 -14.22 -9.83 1.05
N ARG A 189 -15.45 -10.20 1.41
CA ARG A 189 -15.80 -11.56 1.79
C ARG A 189 -15.84 -12.50 0.59
N TYR A 190 -16.68 -12.21 -0.41
CA TYR A 190 -16.86 -13.16 -1.53
C TYR A 190 -15.58 -13.35 -2.34
N SER A 191 -14.73 -12.32 -2.44
CA SER A 191 -13.48 -12.42 -3.22
C SER A 191 -12.44 -13.29 -2.53
N LYS A 192 -12.36 -13.25 -1.18
CA LYS A 192 -11.52 -14.17 -0.41
C LYS A 192 -12.00 -15.62 -0.57
N VAL A 193 -13.30 -15.86 -0.40
CA VAL A 193 -13.91 -17.19 -0.54
C VAL A 193 -13.74 -17.72 -1.96
N LEU A 194 -13.97 -16.89 -2.98
CA LEU A 194 -13.78 -17.27 -4.38
C LEU A 194 -12.33 -17.67 -4.66
N LEU A 195 -11.35 -16.88 -4.18
CA LEU A 195 -9.95 -17.20 -4.36
C LEU A 195 -9.59 -18.54 -3.70
N GLN A 196 -10.05 -18.78 -2.46
CA GLN A 196 -9.83 -20.04 -1.76
C GLN A 196 -10.47 -21.22 -2.50
N ASN A 197 -11.69 -21.07 -3.01
CA ASN A 197 -12.36 -22.10 -3.80
C ASN A 197 -11.60 -22.42 -5.09
N LEU A 198 -11.12 -21.40 -5.81
CA LEU A 198 -10.34 -21.60 -7.04
C LEU A 198 -8.99 -22.28 -6.75
N LEU A 199 -8.33 -21.91 -5.65
CA LEU A 199 -7.11 -22.59 -5.21
C LEU A 199 -7.38 -24.05 -4.84
N HIS A 200 -8.51 -24.33 -4.20
CA HIS A 200 -8.92 -25.69 -3.87
C HIS A 200 -9.21 -26.52 -5.13
N LEU A 201 -9.88 -25.95 -6.14
CA LEU A 201 -10.07 -26.62 -7.43
C LEU A 201 -8.73 -26.96 -8.09
N CYS A 202 -7.76 -26.04 -8.07
CA CYS A 202 -6.41 -26.31 -8.57
C CYS A 202 -5.66 -27.36 -7.73
N ALA A 203 -5.94 -27.46 -6.43
CA ALA A 203 -5.38 -28.50 -5.56
C ALA A 203 -5.96 -29.89 -5.87
N GLY A 204 -7.15 -29.97 -6.50
CA GLY A 204 -7.73 -31.22 -6.98
C GLY A 204 -6.88 -31.94 -8.03
N LEU A 205 -5.92 -31.25 -8.67
CA LEU A 205 -4.95 -31.84 -9.60
C LEU A 205 -3.80 -32.58 -8.91
N LEU A 206 -3.76 -32.62 -7.57
CA LEU A 206 -2.71 -33.28 -6.80
C LEU A 206 -2.49 -34.76 -7.17
N PRO A 207 -3.52 -35.59 -7.44
CA PRO A 207 -3.31 -36.99 -7.83
C PRO A 207 -2.55 -37.13 -9.15
N SER A 208 -2.84 -36.26 -10.12
CA SER A 208 -2.15 -36.24 -11.42
C SER A 208 -0.76 -35.59 -11.33
N HIS A 209 -0.57 -34.68 -10.38
CA HIS A 209 0.65 -33.89 -10.21
C HIS A 209 1.12 -33.91 -8.75
N PRO A 210 1.84 -34.96 -8.31
CA PRO A 210 2.27 -35.09 -6.91
C PRO A 210 3.21 -33.96 -6.44
N ALA A 211 3.88 -33.28 -7.38
CA ALA A 211 4.69 -32.10 -7.08
C ALA A 211 3.87 -30.96 -6.42
N LEU A 212 2.56 -30.90 -6.64
CA LEU A 212 1.67 -29.94 -5.99
C LEU A 212 1.52 -30.18 -4.47
N GLY A 213 2.00 -31.31 -3.95
CA GLY A 213 2.06 -31.59 -2.51
C GLY A 213 3.28 -30.97 -1.82
N ARG A 214 4.27 -30.52 -2.60
CA ARG A 214 5.52 -29.91 -2.09
C ARG A 214 5.42 -28.38 -1.92
N ARG A 215 4.20 -27.87 -1.74
CA ARG A 215 3.91 -26.45 -1.55
C ARG A 215 2.87 -26.25 -0.45
N ILE A 216 2.92 -25.09 0.19
CA ILE A 216 1.95 -24.70 1.22
C ILE A 216 1.45 -23.27 0.95
N LEU A 217 0.26 -22.98 1.45
CA LEU A 217 -0.31 -21.64 1.44
C LEU A 217 -0.05 -20.96 2.79
N ALA A 218 0.72 -19.88 2.78
CA ALA A 218 0.98 -19.05 3.96
C ALA A 218 0.10 -17.80 3.93
N GLU A 219 -0.57 -17.51 5.05
CA GLU A 219 -1.31 -16.27 5.27
C GLU A 219 -0.48 -15.26 6.08
N GLN A 220 -0.78 -13.97 5.96
CA GLN A 220 -0.18 -12.89 6.77
C GLN A 220 1.36 -12.83 6.67
N HIS A 221 1.89 -13.15 5.51
CA HIS A 221 3.33 -13.19 5.23
C HIS A 221 3.96 -11.80 5.33
N SER A 222 4.97 -11.61 6.17
CA SER A 222 5.66 -10.33 6.34
C SER A 222 6.96 -10.29 5.57
N LEU A 223 7.05 -9.44 4.55
CA LEU A 223 8.26 -9.28 3.74
C LEU A 223 9.04 -8.04 4.17
N ALA A 224 10.38 -8.15 4.20
CA ALA A 224 11.28 -7.00 4.19
C ALA A 224 12.44 -7.22 3.22
N ALA A 225 12.68 -6.26 2.33
CA ALA A 225 13.84 -6.29 1.43
C ALA A 225 14.37 -4.87 1.22
N THR A 226 15.68 -4.72 1.22
CA THR A 226 16.35 -3.41 1.06
C THR A 226 17.28 -3.44 -0.15
N TRP A 227 17.27 -2.39 -0.96
CA TRP A 227 18.19 -2.21 -2.09
C TRP A 227 18.50 -0.72 -2.32
N LYS A 228 19.53 -0.46 -3.11
CA LYS A 228 19.93 0.89 -3.51
C LYS A 228 19.71 1.05 -5.01
N ARG A 229 19.29 2.25 -5.42
CA ARG A 229 19.13 2.63 -6.83
C ARG A 229 19.66 4.07 -6.97
N GLY A 230 20.81 4.22 -7.61
CA GLY A 230 21.55 5.48 -7.56
C GLY A 230 22.02 5.76 -6.13
N ASP A 231 21.87 6.99 -5.68
CA ASP A 231 22.20 7.40 -4.31
C ASP A 231 21.09 7.09 -3.30
N ASP A 232 19.88 6.78 -3.77
CA ASP A 232 18.70 6.58 -2.92
C ASP A 232 18.61 5.14 -2.36
N LEU A 233 18.11 5.05 -1.13
CA LEU A 233 17.87 3.79 -0.44
C LEU A 233 16.37 3.45 -0.41
N PHE A 234 16.05 2.26 -0.87
CA PHE A 234 14.68 1.77 -0.95
C PHE A 234 14.47 0.53 -0.08
N GLN A 235 13.26 0.43 0.45
CA GLN A 235 12.88 -0.72 1.25
C GLN A 235 11.43 -1.10 1.00
N ILE A 236 11.18 -2.38 0.73
CA ILE A 236 9.82 -2.94 0.72
C ILE A 236 9.56 -3.50 2.11
N ARG A 237 8.42 -3.15 2.69
CA ARG A 237 7.93 -3.69 3.96
C ARG A 237 6.44 -3.90 3.88
N GLY A 238 5.95 -5.08 4.19
CA GLY A 238 4.50 -5.24 4.27
C GLY A 238 4.04 -6.64 4.58
N LEU A 239 2.79 -6.70 5.02
CA LEU A 239 2.03 -7.93 5.07
C LEU A 239 1.48 -8.19 3.67
N ASN A 240 1.92 -9.28 3.07
CA ASN A 240 1.34 -9.85 1.87
C ASN A 240 0.15 -10.71 2.28
N GLY A 241 -0.90 -10.73 1.44
CA GLY A 241 -2.13 -11.45 1.73
C GLY A 241 -1.91 -12.95 1.86
N LEU A 242 -1.85 -13.63 0.71
CA LEU A 242 -1.61 -15.07 0.63
C LEU A 242 -0.38 -15.32 -0.23
N LEU A 243 0.52 -16.18 0.24
CA LEU A 243 1.70 -16.61 -0.49
C LEU A 243 1.71 -18.13 -0.58
N VAL A 244 1.74 -18.66 -1.80
CA VAL A 244 2.11 -20.06 -2.02
C VAL A 244 3.63 -20.14 -1.99
N THR A 245 4.15 -20.99 -1.12
CA THR A 245 5.58 -21.30 -1.03
C THR A 245 5.82 -22.76 -1.39
N SER A 246 7.00 -23.06 -1.93
CA SER A 246 7.41 -24.38 -2.38
C SER A 246 8.74 -24.81 -1.75
N MET A 247 8.97 -26.12 -1.70
CA MET A 247 10.27 -26.68 -1.36
C MET A 247 11.31 -26.40 -2.45
N ASP A 248 10.88 -26.47 -3.71
CA ASP A 248 11.75 -26.29 -4.87
C ASP A 248 11.56 -24.89 -5.48
N PRO A 249 12.64 -24.25 -5.96
CA PRO A 249 12.55 -22.99 -6.69
C PRO A 249 11.84 -23.17 -8.03
N LEU A 250 11.23 -22.09 -8.53
CA LEU A 250 10.68 -22.05 -9.88
C LEU A 250 11.80 -22.16 -10.92
N PRO A 251 11.58 -22.87 -12.04
CA PRO A 251 12.57 -22.96 -13.11
C PRO A 251 12.72 -21.60 -13.82
N PRO A 252 13.93 -21.27 -14.32
CA PRO A 252 14.15 -20.10 -15.16
C PRO A 252 13.21 -20.11 -16.37
N GLN A 253 12.62 -18.94 -16.65
CA GLN A 253 11.73 -18.75 -17.81
C GLN A 253 12.43 -18.08 -19.00
N CYS A 254 13.56 -17.42 -18.76
CA CYS A 254 14.34 -16.72 -19.78
C CYS A 254 15.72 -17.36 -19.87
N GLU A 255 16.21 -17.52 -21.09
CA GLU A 255 17.57 -18.01 -21.32
C GLU A 255 18.58 -16.90 -21.02
N PRO A 256 19.83 -17.22 -20.65
CA PRO A 256 20.86 -16.21 -20.36
C PRO A 256 21.06 -15.18 -21.47
N GLN A 257 20.86 -15.59 -22.73
CA GLN A 257 20.95 -14.72 -23.91
C GLN A 257 19.88 -13.62 -23.92
N ASP A 258 18.64 -13.95 -23.53
CA ASP A 258 17.55 -12.97 -23.44
C ASP A 258 17.86 -11.92 -22.37
N VAL A 259 18.46 -12.36 -21.26
CA VAL A 259 18.85 -11.45 -20.18
C VAL A 259 19.98 -10.52 -20.62
N GLU A 260 20.93 -11.04 -21.40
CA GLU A 260 22.02 -10.24 -21.97
C GLU A 260 21.51 -9.17 -22.95
N GLY A 261 20.51 -9.52 -23.77
CA GLY A 261 19.83 -8.57 -24.66
C GLY A 261 19.11 -7.43 -23.94
N THR A 262 18.85 -7.53 -22.63
CA THR A 262 18.26 -6.43 -21.86
C THR A 262 19.26 -5.35 -21.45
N ARG A 263 20.57 -5.54 -21.65
CA ARG A 263 21.59 -4.55 -21.28
C ARG A 263 21.46 -3.24 -22.03
N GLU A 264 21.04 -3.31 -23.29
CA GLU A 264 20.88 -2.14 -24.17
C GLU A 264 19.55 -1.41 -23.91
N LEU A 265 18.64 -2.01 -23.13
CA LEU A 265 17.34 -1.41 -22.86
C LEU A 265 17.48 -0.24 -21.88
N ILE A 266 17.02 0.93 -22.33
CA ILE A 266 16.86 2.12 -21.49
C ILE A 266 15.43 2.09 -20.92
N LEU A 267 15.30 2.30 -19.61
CA LEU A 267 13.99 2.39 -18.95
C LEU A 267 13.36 3.75 -19.23
N ASP A 268 12.04 3.75 -19.40
CA ASP A 268 11.28 4.98 -19.64
C ASP A 268 11.47 5.97 -18.48
N SER A 269 11.67 7.24 -18.86
CA SER A 269 11.73 8.36 -17.93
C SER A 269 10.37 9.04 -17.85
N PHE A 270 9.96 9.42 -16.65
CA PHE A 270 8.70 10.10 -16.37
C PHE A 270 8.95 11.51 -15.78
N TYR A 271 10.02 12.17 -16.24
CA TYR A 271 10.30 13.56 -15.90
C TYR A 271 9.10 14.46 -16.27
N PRO A 272 8.64 15.39 -15.41
CA PRO A 272 9.31 15.97 -14.24
C PRO A 272 9.03 15.27 -12.90
N VAL A 273 8.32 14.13 -12.90
CA VAL A 273 7.93 13.43 -11.68
C VAL A 273 9.13 12.67 -11.09
N SER A 274 9.35 12.82 -9.77
CA SER A 274 10.41 12.07 -9.08
C SER A 274 10.02 10.61 -8.91
N PRO A 275 10.93 9.64 -9.12
CA PRO A 275 10.68 8.22 -8.84
C PRO A 275 10.33 7.90 -7.38
N THR A 276 10.66 8.82 -6.46
CA THR A 276 10.39 8.70 -5.03
C THR A 276 9.04 9.28 -4.62
N ILE A 277 8.24 9.82 -5.56
CA ILE A 277 6.92 10.38 -5.26
C ILE A 277 5.99 9.32 -4.66
N ASP A 278 5.17 9.77 -3.71
CA ASP A 278 4.21 8.96 -2.95
C ASP A 278 4.82 7.79 -2.14
N LEU A 279 6.15 7.66 -2.07
CA LEU A 279 6.83 6.73 -1.18
C LEU A 279 6.95 7.29 0.23
N GLN A 280 6.90 6.42 1.24
CA GLN A 280 7.03 6.85 2.63
C GLN A 280 8.50 7.14 2.95
N GLN A 281 8.88 8.42 3.07
CA GLN A 281 10.22 8.81 3.51
C GLN A 281 10.37 8.60 5.03
N VAL A 282 11.37 7.82 5.44
CA VAL A 282 11.63 7.48 6.84
C VAL A 282 13.11 7.60 7.16
N ASP A 283 13.44 8.32 8.23
CA ASP A 283 14.84 8.51 8.69
C ASP A 283 15.22 7.52 9.82
N VAL A 284 14.23 6.83 10.40
CA VAL A 284 14.42 5.84 11.46
C VAL A 284 14.12 4.45 10.92
N TYR A 285 15.15 3.73 10.53
CA TYR A 285 14.99 2.43 9.87
C TYR A 285 16.17 1.47 10.13
N HIS A 286 15.93 0.19 9.85
CA HIS A 286 16.95 -0.84 9.85
C HIS A 286 17.54 -0.97 8.44
N LEU A 287 18.86 -0.74 8.31
CA LEU A 287 19.57 -0.72 7.03
C LEU A 287 19.62 -2.09 6.33
N LEU A 288 19.82 -3.17 7.08
CA LEU A 288 20.00 -4.53 6.56
C LEU A 288 18.86 -5.45 6.95
N LYS A 289 17.63 -4.93 7.00
CA LYS A 289 16.45 -5.76 7.29
C LYS A 289 16.01 -6.47 6.01
N ASN A 290 16.57 -7.65 5.78
CA ASN A 290 16.14 -8.61 4.79
C ASN A 290 15.45 -9.77 5.50
N CYS A 291 14.21 -10.04 5.13
CA CYS A 291 13.38 -11.07 5.75
C CYS A 291 12.39 -11.59 4.72
N THR A 292 12.45 -12.89 4.45
CA THR A 292 11.48 -13.61 3.62
C THR A 292 10.20 -13.94 4.40
N GLY A 293 9.98 -13.40 5.59
CA GLY A 293 8.80 -13.70 6.42
C GLY A 293 8.83 -15.04 7.17
N PHE A 294 9.75 -15.94 6.80
CA PHE A 294 9.97 -17.20 7.47
C PHE A 294 11.27 -17.20 8.28
N ARG A 295 11.36 -18.11 9.25
CA ARG A 295 12.58 -18.37 9.99
C ARG A 295 13.57 -19.14 9.12
N GLU A 296 14.85 -19.03 9.47
CA GLU A 296 15.88 -19.88 8.88
C GLU A 296 15.57 -21.35 9.14
N GLY A 297 15.82 -22.21 8.14
CA GLY A 297 15.48 -23.64 8.19
C GLY A 297 14.00 -23.98 7.90
N PHE A 298 13.18 -23.01 7.48
CA PHE A 298 11.80 -23.30 7.09
C PHE A 298 11.73 -24.24 5.85
N PRO A 299 10.92 -25.32 5.88
CA PRO A 299 10.91 -26.33 4.81
C PRO A 299 10.47 -25.83 3.42
N PHE A 300 9.71 -24.74 3.34
CA PHE A 300 9.20 -24.18 2.08
C PHE A 300 9.71 -22.74 1.88
N PRO A 301 11.02 -22.55 1.59
CA PRO A 301 11.61 -21.22 1.60
C PRO A 301 11.40 -20.44 0.30
N HIS A 302 10.98 -21.09 -0.79
CA HIS A 302 10.85 -20.47 -2.09
C HIS A 302 9.44 -19.92 -2.31
N ALA A 303 9.33 -18.63 -2.64
CA ALA A 303 8.06 -18.02 -2.99
C ALA A 303 7.65 -18.46 -4.40
N HIS A 304 6.45 -19.02 -4.55
CA HIS A 304 5.92 -19.49 -5.83
C HIS A 304 4.89 -18.51 -6.40
N THR A 305 3.86 -18.13 -5.63
CA THR A 305 2.81 -17.21 -6.13
C THR A 305 2.23 -16.37 -5.01
N LEU A 306 2.20 -15.05 -5.24
CA LEU A 306 1.60 -14.09 -4.33
C LEU A 306 0.19 -13.75 -4.81
N PHE A 307 -0.80 -13.91 -3.94
CA PHE A 307 -2.16 -13.45 -4.19
C PHE A 307 -2.42 -12.16 -3.41
N PHE A 308 -2.75 -11.13 -4.17
CA PHE A 308 -3.11 -9.83 -3.62
C PHE A 308 -4.63 -9.71 -3.56
N HIS A 309 -5.10 -9.25 -2.40
CA HIS A 309 -6.49 -8.89 -2.22
C HIS A 309 -6.58 -7.38 -2.05
N ASP A 310 -7.35 -6.72 -2.93
CA ASP A 310 -7.68 -5.30 -2.78
C ASP A 310 -8.79 -5.18 -1.73
N GLN A 311 -8.41 -4.79 -0.51
CA GLN A 311 -9.37 -4.45 0.55
C GLN A 311 -10.04 -3.13 0.17
N LYS A 312 -11.10 -3.22 -0.63
CA LYS A 312 -11.90 -2.06 -1.04
C LYS A 312 -12.75 -1.57 0.12
N SER A 313 -12.12 -0.85 1.05
CA SER A 313 -12.86 0.16 1.79
C SER A 313 -13.35 1.20 0.78
N SER A 314 -14.64 1.56 0.83
CA SER A 314 -15.35 2.38 -0.17
C SER A 314 -14.74 3.76 -0.50
N ARG A 315 -13.63 4.14 0.14
CA ARG A 315 -12.93 5.42 -0.04
C ARG A 315 -11.48 5.31 -0.51
N CYS A 316 -10.90 4.10 -0.57
CA CYS A 316 -9.45 3.91 -0.75
C CYS A 316 -9.09 2.71 -1.66
N SER A 317 -9.82 2.47 -2.76
CA SER A 317 -9.45 1.42 -3.73
C SER A 317 -8.29 1.88 -4.61
N LEU A 318 -7.32 0.99 -4.81
CA LEU A 318 -6.21 1.22 -5.72
C LEU A 318 -6.70 1.25 -7.17
N ARG A 319 -6.16 2.16 -7.98
CA ARG A 319 -6.37 2.09 -9.43
C ARG A 319 -5.72 0.81 -9.97
N PRO A 320 -6.22 0.22 -11.08
CA PRO A 320 -5.65 -1.01 -11.63
C PRO A 320 -4.14 -0.92 -11.83
N GLU A 321 -3.62 0.15 -12.44
CA GLU A 321 -2.18 0.34 -12.67
C GLU A 321 -1.37 0.43 -11.37
N GLN A 322 -1.90 1.08 -10.34
CA GLN A 322 -1.27 1.17 -9.02
C GLN A 322 -1.24 -0.19 -8.33
N PHE A 323 -2.31 -0.98 -8.48
CA PHE A 323 -2.37 -2.34 -7.98
C PHE A 323 -1.34 -3.23 -8.68
N ARG A 324 -1.22 -3.14 -10.02
CA ARG A 324 -0.17 -3.86 -10.79
C ARG A 324 1.23 -3.47 -10.35
N ALA A 325 1.50 -2.17 -10.22
CA ALA A 325 2.78 -1.65 -9.75
C ALA A 325 3.16 -2.24 -8.39
N LYS A 326 2.20 -2.27 -7.47
CA LYS A 326 2.37 -2.89 -6.15
C LYS A 326 2.66 -4.39 -6.25
N MET A 327 1.98 -5.12 -7.13
CA MET A 327 2.27 -6.54 -7.36
C MET A 327 3.73 -6.73 -7.82
N VAL A 328 4.20 -5.92 -8.77
CA VAL A 328 5.61 -5.95 -9.25
C VAL A 328 6.59 -5.66 -8.12
N MET A 329 6.34 -4.63 -7.31
CA MET A 329 7.22 -4.30 -6.19
C MET A 329 7.34 -5.44 -5.18
N PHE A 330 6.22 -6.00 -4.74
CA PHE A 330 6.24 -7.08 -3.75
C PHE A 330 6.77 -8.40 -4.32
N ALA A 331 6.51 -8.68 -5.59
CA ALA A 331 7.15 -9.76 -6.34
C ALA A 331 8.68 -9.63 -6.31
N PHE A 332 9.19 -8.47 -6.74
CA PHE A 332 10.61 -8.14 -6.71
C PHE A 332 11.19 -8.27 -5.30
N GLY A 333 10.49 -7.76 -4.30
CA GLY A 333 10.95 -7.83 -2.92
C GLY A 333 11.09 -9.25 -2.38
N ASN A 334 10.19 -10.18 -2.74
CA ASN A 334 10.29 -11.59 -2.31
C ASN A 334 11.50 -12.27 -2.97
N ALA A 335 11.68 -12.08 -4.27
CA ALA A 335 12.84 -12.59 -5.00
C ALA A 335 14.15 -12.02 -4.43
N LEU A 336 14.19 -10.70 -4.20
CA LEU A 336 15.35 -10.03 -3.62
C LEU A 336 15.66 -10.50 -2.20
N ALA A 337 14.65 -10.68 -1.35
CA ALA A 337 14.85 -11.19 0.00
C ALA A 337 15.43 -12.61 -0.02
N ARG A 338 14.99 -13.46 -0.96
CA ARG A 338 15.53 -14.81 -1.13
C ARG A 338 16.95 -14.80 -1.65
N ALA A 339 17.23 -13.99 -2.68
CA ALA A 339 18.57 -13.81 -3.22
C ALA A 339 19.57 -13.32 -2.16
N HIS A 340 19.16 -12.36 -1.32
CA HIS A 340 19.98 -11.88 -0.21
C HIS A 340 20.31 -12.96 0.82
N LEU A 341 19.38 -13.87 1.10
CA LEU A 341 19.62 -15.00 2.00
C LEU A 341 20.54 -16.06 1.37
N GLN A 342 20.40 -16.32 0.07
CA GLN A 342 21.16 -17.39 -0.61
C GLN A 342 22.57 -16.95 -1.00
N TYR A 343 22.72 -15.74 -1.52
CA TYR A 343 23.98 -15.25 -2.10
C TYR A 343 24.68 -14.18 -1.25
N GLY A 344 24.01 -13.65 -0.24
CA GLY A 344 24.48 -12.52 0.55
C GLY A 344 24.17 -11.15 -0.08
N VAL A 345 24.27 -10.10 0.75
CA VAL A 345 23.86 -8.73 0.38
C VAL A 345 24.86 -8.04 -0.57
N SER A 346 26.15 -8.29 -0.38
CA SER A 346 27.26 -7.60 -1.06
C SER A 346 27.34 -7.94 -2.56
N THR A 347 27.06 -9.20 -2.89
CA THR A 347 27.00 -9.78 -4.24
C THR A 347 25.76 -9.30 -5.00
N CYS A 348 24.59 -9.33 -4.37
CA CYS A 348 23.36 -8.81 -5.01
C CYS A 348 23.46 -7.31 -5.34
N THR A 349 24.06 -6.49 -4.47
CA THR A 349 24.14 -5.04 -4.68
C THR A 349 25.15 -4.64 -5.76
N ARG A 350 26.30 -5.33 -5.86
CA ARG A 350 27.29 -5.10 -6.95
C ARG A 350 26.81 -5.66 -8.29
N HIS A 351 25.99 -6.71 -8.29
CA HIS A 351 25.64 -7.44 -9.51
C HIS A 351 24.26 -7.06 -10.07
N MET A 352 23.45 -6.25 -9.39
CA MET A 352 22.26 -5.61 -10.00
C MET A 352 22.59 -4.64 -11.17
N MET A 353 23.87 -4.34 -11.39
CA MET A 353 24.35 -3.65 -12.59
C MET A 353 24.50 -4.58 -13.81
N THR A 354 24.66 -5.89 -13.62
CA THR A 354 24.85 -6.92 -14.67
C THR A 354 23.70 -7.94 -14.63
N PRO A 355 22.98 -8.19 -15.73
CA PRO A 355 21.90 -9.16 -15.74
C PRO A 355 22.43 -10.57 -15.42
N LEU A 356 21.91 -11.22 -14.36
CA LEU A 356 22.23 -12.62 -14.05
C LEU A 356 21.01 -13.52 -14.22
N PRO A 357 21.20 -14.77 -14.71
CA PRO A 357 20.10 -15.69 -15.00
C PRO A 357 19.19 -16.04 -13.81
N TRP A 358 19.72 -15.98 -12.58
CA TRP A 358 18.97 -16.33 -11.37
C TRP A 358 17.98 -15.24 -10.93
N MET A 359 18.23 -13.97 -11.30
CA MET A 359 17.19 -12.94 -11.16
C MET A 359 15.99 -13.33 -12.01
N CYS A 360 16.19 -13.81 -13.25
CA CYS A 360 15.09 -14.29 -14.10
C CYS A 360 14.41 -15.58 -13.62
N SER A 361 15.07 -16.45 -12.83
CA SER A 361 14.40 -17.63 -12.26
C SER A 361 13.49 -17.32 -11.08
N GLU A 362 13.82 -16.32 -10.26
CA GLU A 362 13.01 -15.94 -9.09
C GLU A 362 12.14 -14.68 -9.29
N LEU A 363 12.47 -13.77 -10.24
CA LEU A 363 11.69 -12.54 -10.51
C LEU A 363 10.51 -12.74 -11.47
N MET A 364 10.28 -13.94 -11.98
CA MET A 364 9.13 -14.18 -12.85
C MET A 364 7.88 -14.48 -12.03
N HIS A 365 7.31 -13.42 -11.48
CA HIS A 365 5.95 -13.44 -10.96
C HIS A 365 4.97 -13.23 -12.11
N ILE A 366 4.24 -14.30 -12.43
CA ILE A 366 3.14 -14.28 -13.37
C ILE A 366 2.03 -13.39 -12.80
N HIS A 367 1.82 -12.25 -13.45
CA HIS A 367 0.73 -11.35 -13.15
C HIS A 367 -0.55 -11.87 -13.84
N LEU A 368 -1.32 -12.70 -13.13
CA LEU A 368 -2.70 -12.98 -13.48
C LEU A 368 -3.60 -12.03 -12.68
N GLN A 369 -3.89 -10.86 -13.25
CA GLN A 369 -5.02 -10.06 -12.79
C GLN A 369 -6.29 -10.76 -13.25
N ILE A 370 -6.88 -11.56 -12.37
CA ILE A 370 -8.23 -12.04 -12.57
C ILE A 370 -9.19 -10.92 -12.13
N GLU A 371 -9.42 -9.98 -13.04
CA GLU A 371 -10.51 -9.02 -12.88
C GLU A 371 -11.83 -9.76 -13.15
N PHE A 372 -12.49 -10.18 -12.08
CA PHE A 372 -13.84 -10.72 -12.14
C PHE A 372 -14.86 -9.62 -12.45
N LYS A 373 -14.88 -9.12 -13.70
CA LYS A 373 -15.99 -8.33 -14.23
C LYS A 373 -17.13 -9.27 -14.58
N PHE A 374 -17.87 -9.68 -13.56
CA PHE A 374 -19.14 -10.34 -13.78
C PHE A 374 -20.17 -9.29 -14.18
N ILE A 375 -20.58 -9.30 -15.44
CA ILE A 375 -21.78 -8.64 -15.93
C ILE A 375 -22.95 -9.28 -15.17
N GLY A 376 -23.37 -8.66 -14.08
CA GLY A 376 -24.69 -8.96 -13.53
C GLY A 376 -25.75 -8.56 -14.56
N PRO A 377 -26.93 -9.20 -14.58
CA PRO A 377 -28.03 -8.69 -15.39
C PRO A 377 -28.25 -7.22 -15.00
N GLU A 378 -28.26 -6.33 -15.99
CA GLU A 378 -28.66 -4.94 -15.77
C GLU A 378 -29.98 -4.92 -15.01
N PRO A 379 -30.15 -4.08 -13.98
CA PRO A 379 -31.49 -3.77 -13.54
C PRO A 379 -32.19 -3.15 -14.74
N THR A 380 -33.29 -3.77 -15.17
CA THR A 380 -34.18 -3.30 -16.23
C THR A 380 -34.53 -1.83 -16.01
N GLN A 381 -33.76 -0.93 -16.61
CA GLN A 381 -34.13 0.46 -16.79
C GLN A 381 -34.50 0.64 -18.26
N GLN A 382 -35.81 0.64 -18.50
CA GLN A 382 -36.40 1.34 -19.63
C GLN A 382 -35.82 2.76 -19.71
N ARG A 383 -34.94 3.01 -20.68
CA ARG A 383 -35.02 4.21 -21.52
C ARG A 383 -34.02 4.17 -22.66
N ASN A 384 -34.59 4.06 -23.86
CA ASN A 384 -34.05 4.50 -25.15
C ASN A 384 -32.97 5.58 -25.05
N ARG A 385 -31.80 5.29 -25.63
CA ARG A 385 -31.16 6.13 -26.68
C ARG A 385 -29.97 5.39 -27.26
N GLY A 386 -30.04 5.15 -28.57
CA GLY A 386 -29.07 4.37 -29.30
C GLY A 386 -27.71 5.05 -29.46
N ARG A 387 -26.69 4.20 -29.58
CA ARG A 387 -25.57 4.40 -30.49
C ARG A 387 -24.97 3.03 -30.80
N LEU A 388 -25.11 2.62 -32.06
CA LEU A 388 -24.36 1.51 -32.63
C LEU A 388 -22.86 1.85 -32.60
N ILE A 389 -22.05 0.92 -32.11
CA ILE A 389 -20.71 0.66 -32.66
C ILE A 389 -20.58 -0.85 -32.79
N HIS A 390 -20.50 -1.32 -34.04
CA HIS A 390 -20.21 -2.69 -34.40
C HIS A 390 -18.72 -3.02 -34.15
N SER A 391 -18.45 -4.18 -33.55
CA SER A 391 -17.31 -5.02 -33.93
C SER A 391 -17.67 -6.48 -33.68
N ARG A 392 -18.00 -7.17 -34.77
CA ARG A 392 -18.19 -8.63 -34.86
C ARG A 392 -16.87 -9.35 -34.59
N VAL A 393 -16.90 -10.40 -33.76
CA VAL A 393 -15.94 -11.51 -33.85
C VAL A 393 -16.74 -12.72 -34.28
N GLY A 394 -16.50 -13.17 -35.51
CA GLY A 394 -17.10 -14.37 -36.08
C GLY A 394 -16.37 -15.61 -35.57
N VAL A 395 -17.15 -16.57 -35.09
CA VAL A 395 -16.74 -17.95 -34.84
C VAL A 395 -16.79 -18.68 -36.17
N ILE A 396 -15.67 -19.22 -36.64
CA ILE A 396 -15.63 -20.20 -37.73
C ILE A 396 -15.45 -21.57 -37.06
N GLN A 397 -16.48 -22.40 -37.12
CA GLN A 397 -16.36 -23.84 -36.89
C GLN A 397 -15.96 -24.53 -38.21
N PRO A 398 -15.15 -25.60 -38.17
CA PRO A 398 -14.90 -26.44 -39.33
C PRO A 398 -16.08 -27.38 -39.55
N GLY A 399 -16.63 -27.38 -40.77
CA GLY A 399 -17.59 -28.38 -41.22
C GLY A 399 -16.86 -29.51 -41.94
N GLU A 400 -17.19 -30.73 -41.57
CA GLU A 400 -16.90 -31.95 -42.32
C GLU A 400 -17.68 -31.94 -43.65
N GLY A 401 -17.02 -32.45 -44.70
CA GLY A 401 -17.52 -32.57 -46.07
C GLY A 401 -16.40 -32.93 -47.01
#